data_AF-A0A3N8KWV9-F1
#
_entry.id   AF-A0A3N8KWV9-F1
#
_cell.length_a   1.000
_cell.length_b   1.000
_cell.length_c   1.000
_cell.angle_alpha   90.00
_cell.angle_beta   90.00
_cell.angle_gamma   90.00
#
_symmetry.space_group_name_H-M   'P 1'
#
loop_
_entity.id
_entity.type
_entity.pdbx_description
1 polymer ?
#
loop_
_entity_poly.entity_id
_entity_poly.type
_entity_poly.pdbx_seq_one_letter_code
_entity_poly.pdbx_strand_id
1 'polypeptide(L)'
;MTNTTSDTGKPTRRSQRARSSAARNALIKATLACLKDVGLAKTSISEICQRAGLSRGALLHHFPHKNELLVASYVEWIGTKIGMLERRIAAGASVRDEVTAWRAQMRETFPTSLEFYWALQNDADLRERFNTALLSHPIGDDKSGHPVDTCIDESPMPSLTRYVIVCFIRGLCLQEFFVRDPSIPDQAFEHFIEILSTYIERSLAAQT
;
A
#
# COMPACT_ATOMS: atom_id res chain seq x y z
N MET A 1 -2.69 -56.50 -36.00
CA MET A 1 -1.72 -55.48 -35.56
C MET A 1 -2.48 -54.18 -35.35
N THR A 2 -2.86 -53.90 -34.11
CA THR A 2 -3.67 -52.74 -33.71
C THR A 2 -2.77 -51.59 -33.26
N ASN A 3 -2.99 -50.41 -33.84
CA ASN A 3 -2.38 -49.14 -33.44
C ASN A 3 -2.64 -48.84 -31.96
N THR A 4 -1.62 -48.42 -31.23
CA THR A 4 -1.76 -47.73 -29.94
C THR A 4 -1.26 -46.31 -30.10
N THR A 5 -2.17 -45.41 -30.46
CA THR A 5 -2.02 -43.97 -30.23
C THR A 5 -2.16 -43.71 -28.72
N SER A 6 -1.04 -43.45 -28.06
CA SER A 6 -1.03 -42.91 -26.70
C SER A 6 -1.27 -41.40 -26.75
N ASP A 7 -2.49 -41.02 -26.41
CA ASP A 7 -2.94 -39.67 -26.09
C ASP A 7 -2.19 -39.13 -24.85
N THR A 8 -1.30 -38.16 -25.05
CA THR A 8 -0.64 -37.44 -23.95
C THR A 8 -1.40 -36.15 -23.63
N GLY A 9 -2.34 -36.25 -22.70
CA GLY A 9 -3.05 -35.12 -22.10
C GLY A 9 -2.12 -34.10 -21.41
N LYS A 10 -2.36 -32.81 -21.71
CA LYS A 10 -1.60 -31.59 -21.35
C LYS A 10 -1.13 -31.42 -19.88
N PRO A 11 0.18 -31.17 -19.66
CA PRO A 11 0.74 -30.46 -18.50
C PRO A 11 1.14 -28.98 -18.77
N THR A 12 0.95 -28.47 -19.99
CA THR A 12 1.59 -27.23 -20.48
C THR A 12 0.96 -25.90 -20.04
N ARG A 13 -0.35 -25.86 -19.76
CA ARG A 13 -1.04 -24.58 -19.47
C ARG A 13 -0.77 -24.05 -18.05
N ARG A 14 -0.66 -24.94 -17.07
CA ARG A 14 -0.43 -24.59 -15.66
C ARG A 14 1.00 -24.09 -15.42
N SER A 15 1.98 -24.69 -16.08
CA SER A 15 3.39 -24.27 -16.01
C SER A 15 3.63 -22.91 -16.68
N GLN A 16 2.94 -22.63 -17.79
CA GLN A 16 3.06 -21.33 -18.46
C GLN A 16 2.49 -20.18 -17.62
N ARG A 17 1.34 -20.38 -16.97
CA ARG A 17 0.75 -19.38 -16.05
C ARG A 17 1.67 -19.12 -14.85
N ALA A 18 2.26 -20.16 -14.28
CA ALA A 18 3.19 -20.05 -13.15
C ALA A 18 4.48 -19.29 -13.53
N ARG A 19 5.03 -19.55 -14.71
CA ARG A 19 6.20 -18.82 -15.23
C ARG A 19 5.88 -17.35 -15.49
N SER A 20 4.72 -17.07 -16.10
CA SER A 20 4.23 -15.71 -16.36
C SER A 20 4.05 -14.94 -15.05
N SER A 21 3.45 -15.53 -14.01
CA SER A 21 3.34 -14.88 -12.70
C SER A 21 4.68 -14.68 -12.01
N ALA A 22 5.62 -15.64 -12.13
CA ALA A 22 6.95 -15.51 -11.54
C ALA A 22 7.74 -14.36 -12.17
N ALA A 23 7.68 -14.20 -13.50
CA ALA A 23 8.30 -13.10 -14.21
C ALA A 23 7.69 -11.75 -13.82
N ARG A 24 6.37 -11.65 -13.75
CA ARG A 24 5.68 -10.43 -13.27
C ARG A 24 6.13 -10.04 -11.85
N ASN A 25 6.19 -11.01 -10.94
CA ASN A 25 6.62 -10.76 -9.56
C ASN A 25 8.11 -10.40 -9.46
N ALA A 26 8.96 -10.96 -10.31
CA ALA A 26 10.38 -10.59 -10.38
C ALA A 26 10.55 -9.11 -10.80
N LEU A 27 9.76 -8.64 -11.76
CA LEU A 27 9.75 -7.23 -12.18
C LEU A 27 9.30 -6.29 -11.06
N ILE A 28 8.26 -6.66 -10.31
CA ILE A 28 7.79 -5.86 -9.17
C ILE A 28 8.85 -5.80 -8.07
N LYS A 29 9.42 -6.95 -7.68
CA LYS A 29 10.51 -7.00 -6.68
C LYS A 29 11.73 -6.17 -7.10
N ALA A 30 12.14 -6.29 -8.35
CA ALA A 30 13.24 -5.49 -8.89
C ALA A 30 12.93 -4.00 -8.87
N THR A 31 11.70 -3.61 -9.23
CA THR A 31 11.25 -2.22 -9.17
C THR A 31 11.30 -1.69 -7.74
N LEU A 32 10.75 -2.41 -6.77
CA LEU A 32 10.80 -2.02 -5.35
C LEU A 32 12.23 -1.90 -4.82
N ALA A 33 13.14 -2.77 -5.23
CA ALA A 33 14.56 -2.65 -4.89
C ALA A 33 15.18 -1.37 -5.49
N CYS A 34 14.88 -1.05 -6.74
CA CYS A 34 15.35 0.22 -7.35
C CYS A 34 14.81 1.44 -6.60
N LEU A 35 13.51 1.46 -6.29
CA LEU A 35 12.89 2.56 -5.54
C LEU A 35 13.54 2.75 -4.17
N LYS A 36 13.86 1.65 -3.48
CA LYS A 36 14.54 1.69 -2.18
C LYS A 36 15.99 2.20 -2.29
N ASP A 37 16.74 1.74 -3.28
CA ASP A 37 18.19 1.97 -3.34
C ASP A 37 18.55 3.32 -3.95
N VAL A 38 17.81 3.76 -4.99
CA VAL A 38 18.15 4.95 -5.77
C VAL A 38 17.02 5.98 -5.87
N GLY A 39 15.84 5.67 -5.31
CA GLY A 39 14.66 6.54 -5.39
C GLY A 39 13.92 6.45 -6.73
N LEU A 40 12.73 7.01 -6.77
CA LEU A 40 11.85 6.96 -7.95
C LEU A 40 12.46 7.69 -9.15
N ALA A 41 13.06 8.85 -8.93
CA ALA A 41 13.62 9.70 -9.99
C ALA A 41 14.76 9.03 -10.77
N LYS A 42 15.59 8.21 -10.11
CA LYS A 42 16.74 7.53 -10.73
C LYS A 42 16.42 6.12 -11.25
N THR A 43 15.20 5.64 -11.01
CA THR A 43 14.78 4.29 -11.42
C THR A 43 14.51 4.22 -12.92
N SER A 44 15.27 3.37 -13.62
CA SER A 44 15.16 3.14 -15.07
C SER A 44 14.66 1.74 -15.42
N ILE A 45 14.03 1.60 -16.59
CA ILE A 45 13.59 0.30 -17.12
C ILE A 45 14.77 -0.67 -17.32
N SER A 46 15.93 -0.15 -17.72
CA SER A 46 17.14 -0.95 -17.93
C SER A 46 17.62 -1.59 -16.62
N GLU A 47 17.73 -0.78 -15.57
CA GLU A 47 18.14 -1.23 -14.23
C GLU A 47 17.16 -2.27 -13.67
N ILE A 48 15.85 -2.03 -13.82
CA ILE A 48 14.81 -2.98 -13.39
C ILE A 48 14.95 -4.31 -14.13
N CYS A 49 15.09 -4.28 -15.45
CA CYS A 49 15.25 -5.49 -16.27
C CYS A 49 16.50 -6.28 -15.86
N GLN A 50 17.62 -5.59 -15.67
CA GLN A 50 18.88 -6.17 -15.23
C GLN A 50 18.73 -6.87 -13.87
N ARG A 51 18.14 -6.20 -12.88
CA ARG A 51 17.90 -6.77 -11.54
C ARG A 51 16.90 -7.93 -11.55
N ALA A 52 15.88 -7.86 -12.41
CA ALA A 52 14.90 -8.92 -12.55
C ALA A 52 15.45 -10.15 -13.32
N GLY A 53 16.59 -10.02 -14.00
CA GLY A 53 17.10 -11.06 -14.90
C GLY A 53 16.21 -11.27 -16.13
N LEU A 54 15.49 -10.23 -16.57
CA LEU A 54 14.52 -10.28 -17.65
C LEU A 54 14.86 -9.28 -18.76
N SER A 55 14.44 -9.59 -19.99
CA SER A 55 14.62 -8.66 -21.11
C SER A 55 13.58 -7.54 -21.07
N ARG A 56 13.88 -6.43 -21.76
CA ARG A 56 12.89 -5.34 -21.96
C ARG A 56 11.63 -5.84 -22.67
N GLY A 57 11.76 -6.79 -23.61
CA GLY A 57 10.61 -7.41 -24.28
C GLY A 57 9.73 -8.21 -23.32
N ALA A 58 10.35 -8.95 -22.39
CA ALA A 58 9.62 -9.65 -21.33
C ALA A 58 8.91 -8.67 -20.39
N LEU A 59 9.54 -7.55 -20.04
CA LEU A 59 8.88 -6.49 -19.26
C LEU A 59 7.67 -5.93 -19.98
N LEU A 60 7.79 -5.53 -21.25
CA LEU A 60 6.69 -4.95 -22.03
C LEU A 60 5.52 -5.91 -22.24
N HIS A 61 5.79 -7.22 -22.25
CA HIS A 61 4.73 -8.24 -22.26
C HIS A 61 3.87 -8.22 -20.98
N HIS A 62 4.48 -7.94 -19.82
CA HIS A 62 3.79 -7.88 -18.53
C HIS A 62 3.26 -6.49 -18.17
N PHE A 63 4.00 -5.45 -18.57
CA PHE A 63 3.72 -4.05 -18.29
C PHE A 63 4.00 -3.24 -19.55
N PRO A 64 3.00 -3.09 -20.44
CA PRO A 64 3.11 -2.28 -21.65
C PRO A 64 3.59 -0.85 -21.41
N HIS A 65 3.29 -0.29 -20.23
CA HIS A 65 3.71 1.05 -19.84
C HIS A 65 4.51 1.06 -18.52
N LYS A 66 5.51 1.95 -18.42
CA LYS A 66 6.31 2.11 -17.19
C LYS A 66 5.42 2.43 -15.98
N ASN A 67 4.42 3.30 -16.17
CA ASN A 67 3.53 3.70 -15.08
C ASN A 67 2.67 2.54 -14.57
N GLU A 68 2.34 1.54 -15.40
CA GLU A 68 1.65 0.33 -14.92
C GLU A 68 2.54 -0.50 -14.00
N LEU A 69 3.83 -0.64 -14.33
CA LEU A 69 4.79 -1.31 -13.47
C LEU A 69 4.99 -0.56 -12.14
N LEU A 70 5.10 0.77 -12.19
CA LEU A 70 5.25 1.61 -11.00
C LEU A 70 4.02 1.51 -10.09
N VAL A 71 2.81 1.65 -10.64
CA VAL A 71 1.56 1.51 -9.89
C VAL A 71 1.45 0.12 -9.28
N ALA A 72 1.65 -0.94 -10.06
CA ALA A 72 1.58 -2.31 -9.56
C ALA A 72 2.58 -2.56 -8.43
N SER A 73 3.80 -2.03 -8.57
CA SER A 73 4.84 -2.17 -7.56
C SER A 73 4.48 -1.43 -6.27
N TYR A 74 4.08 -0.16 -6.37
CA TYR A 74 3.71 0.65 -5.22
C TYR A 74 2.49 0.07 -4.48
N VAL A 75 1.47 -0.36 -5.21
CA VAL A 75 0.26 -0.99 -4.68
C VAL A 75 0.59 -2.31 -3.95
N GLU A 76 1.44 -3.17 -4.53
CA GLU A 76 1.88 -4.40 -3.86
C GLU A 76 2.67 -4.10 -2.58
N TRP A 77 3.54 -3.08 -2.62
CA TRP A 77 4.34 -2.68 -1.47
C TRP A 77 3.47 -2.13 -0.32
N ILE A 78 2.60 -1.16 -0.59
CA ILE A 78 1.75 -0.58 0.46
C ILE A 78 0.72 -1.59 0.96
N GLY A 79 0.17 -2.44 0.10
CA GLY A 79 -0.71 -3.54 0.49
C GLY A 79 0.00 -4.54 1.43
N THR A 80 1.26 -4.85 1.17
CA THR A 80 2.08 -5.68 2.07
C THR A 80 2.26 -5.01 3.45
N LYS A 81 2.50 -3.70 3.48
CA LYS A 81 2.69 -2.92 4.72
C LYS A 81 1.41 -2.81 5.53
N ILE A 82 0.28 -2.59 4.87
CA ILE A 82 -1.05 -2.59 5.50
C ILE A 82 -1.37 -3.97 6.08
N GLY A 83 -1.17 -5.05 5.32
CA GLY A 83 -1.39 -6.40 5.85
C GLY A 83 -0.49 -6.75 7.05
N MET A 84 0.72 -6.16 7.14
CA MET A 84 1.57 -6.29 8.34
C MET A 84 1.02 -5.49 9.52
N LEU A 85 0.46 -4.31 9.28
CA LEU A 85 -0.19 -3.47 10.29
C LEU A 85 -1.43 -4.16 10.87
N GLU A 86 -2.28 -4.72 10.01
CA GLU A 86 -3.47 -5.47 10.42
C GLU A 86 -3.13 -6.60 11.37
N ARG A 87 -2.07 -7.38 11.09
CA ARG A 87 -1.63 -8.46 11.97
C ARG A 87 -1.07 -8.00 13.32
N ARG A 88 -0.73 -6.71 13.48
CA ARG A 88 -0.20 -6.14 14.72
C ARG A 88 -1.30 -5.58 15.62
N ILE A 89 -2.46 -5.25 15.06
CA ILE A 89 -3.58 -4.65 15.80
C ILE A 89 -4.47 -5.80 16.26
N ALA A 90 -4.60 -5.95 17.58
CA ALA A 90 -5.46 -6.97 18.17
C ALA A 90 -6.94 -6.58 17.98
N ALA A 91 -7.82 -7.58 17.91
CA ALA A 91 -9.26 -7.36 18.01
C ALA A 91 -9.59 -6.67 19.33
N GLY A 92 -10.44 -5.64 19.31
CA GLY A 92 -10.76 -4.82 20.48
C GLY A 92 -9.62 -3.92 20.96
N ALA A 93 -8.61 -3.64 20.12
CA ALA A 93 -7.57 -2.67 20.44
C ALA A 93 -8.19 -1.29 20.76
N SER A 94 -7.60 -0.61 21.75
CA SER A 94 -7.99 0.76 22.08
C SER A 94 -7.71 1.70 20.91
N VAL A 95 -8.44 2.82 20.85
CA VAL A 95 -8.19 3.90 19.88
C VAL A 95 -6.72 4.31 19.88
N ARG A 96 -6.12 4.43 21.07
CA ARG A 96 -4.70 4.78 21.24
C ARG A 96 -3.78 3.75 20.59
N ASP A 97 -3.96 2.47 20.89
CA ASP A 97 -3.06 1.42 20.40
C ASP A 97 -3.12 1.28 18.88
N GLU A 98 -4.33 1.32 18.32
CA GLU A 98 -4.55 1.25 16.88
C GLU A 98 -3.92 2.44 16.15
N VAL A 99 -4.23 3.66 16.57
CA VAL A 99 -3.73 4.88 15.92
C VAL A 99 -2.22 5.04 16.10
N THR A 100 -1.66 4.55 17.22
CA THR A 100 -0.20 4.48 17.43
C THR A 100 0.46 3.50 16.46
N ALA A 101 -0.14 2.34 16.22
CA ALA A 101 0.36 1.39 15.24
C ALA A 101 0.33 1.98 13.82
N TRP A 102 -0.74 2.71 13.48
CA TRP A 102 -0.85 3.43 12.20
C TRP A 102 0.22 4.49 12.06
N ARG A 103 0.46 5.29 13.10
CA ARG A 103 1.51 6.32 13.10
C ARG A 103 2.89 5.71 12.87
N ALA A 104 3.22 4.64 13.59
CA ALA A 104 4.51 3.96 13.45
C ALA A 104 4.71 3.41 12.02
N GLN A 105 3.70 2.73 11.46
CA GLN A 105 3.77 2.20 10.10
C GLN A 105 3.87 3.32 9.07
N MET A 106 3.10 4.39 9.22
CA MET A 106 3.11 5.50 8.27
C MET A 106 4.45 6.21 8.28
N ARG A 107 5.02 6.52 9.45
CA ARG A 107 6.38 7.10 9.58
C ARG A 107 7.44 6.25 8.88
N GLU A 108 7.38 4.92 9.01
CA GLU A 108 8.30 4.00 8.32
C GLU A 108 8.19 4.12 6.78
N THR A 109 6.97 4.22 6.25
CA THR A 109 6.72 4.25 4.81
C THR A 109 6.80 5.65 4.19
N PHE A 110 6.76 6.70 5.00
CA PHE A 110 6.52 8.06 4.56
C PHE A 110 7.54 8.58 3.53
N PRO A 111 8.86 8.34 3.66
CA PRO A 111 9.82 8.84 2.66
C PRO A 111 9.54 8.32 1.24
N THR A 112 9.29 7.00 1.10
CA THR A 112 8.96 6.40 -0.20
C THR A 112 7.59 6.86 -0.70
N SER A 113 6.60 6.97 0.19
CA SER A 113 5.27 7.47 -0.18
C SER A 113 5.32 8.94 -0.63
N LEU A 114 6.14 9.78 0.00
CA LEU A 114 6.29 11.18 -0.36
C LEU A 114 6.88 11.35 -1.76
N GLU A 115 7.92 10.59 -2.12
CA GLU A 115 8.44 10.56 -3.49
C GLU A 115 7.37 10.13 -4.50
N PHE A 116 6.56 9.14 -4.14
CA PHE A 116 5.48 8.67 -5.01
C PHE A 116 4.37 9.71 -5.17
N TYR A 117 3.97 10.39 -4.09
CA TYR A 117 2.99 11.49 -4.14
C TYR A 117 3.48 12.64 -5.00
N TRP A 118 4.76 12.99 -4.90
CA TRP A 118 5.37 13.98 -5.79
C TRP A 118 5.29 13.55 -7.26
N ALA A 119 5.53 12.27 -7.58
CA ALA A 119 5.37 11.78 -8.93
C ALA A 119 3.91 11.81 -9.41
N LEU A 120 2.95 11.42 -8.58
CA LEU A 120 1.52 11.53 -8.89
C LEU A 120 1.12 12.98 -9.19
N GLN A 121 1.68 13.94 -8.45
CA GLN A 121 1.40 15.37 -8.68
C GLN A 121 1.90 15.84 -10.06
N ASN A 122 3.03 15.30 -10.54
CA ASN A 122 3.69 15.77 -11.76
C ASN A 122 3.42 14.91 -13.02
N ASP A 123 2.88 13.71 -12.88
CA ASP A 123 2.54 12.79 -13.98
C ASP A 123 1.05 12.41 -13.93
N ALA A 124 0.27 12.95 -14.87
CA ALA A 124 -1.18 12.73 -14.93
C ALA A 124 -1.55 11.29 -15.31
N ASP A 125 -0.79 10.64 -16.20
CA ASP A 125 -1.03 9.23 -16.60
C ASP A 125 -0.74 8.30 -15.40
N LEU A 126 0.34 8.55 -14.66
CA LEU A 126 0.62 7.81 -13.43
C LEU A 126 -0.51 7.96 -12.41
N ARG A 127 -1.01 9.19 -12.22
CA ARG A 127 -2.10 9.49 -11.29
C ARG A 127 -3.40 8.79 -11.66
N GLU A 128 -3.78 8.83 -12.93
CA GLU A 128 -5.01 8.19 -13.42
C GLU A 128 -4.95 6.66 -13.23
N ARG A 129 -3.81 6.05 -13.59
CA ARG A 129 -3.59 4.61 -13.40
C ARG A 129 -3.58 4.22 -11.93
N PHE A 130 -2.96 5.05 -11.08
CA PHE A 130 -2.95 4.80 -9.64
C PHE A 130 -4.36 4.88 -9.05
N ASN A 131 -5.12 5.92 -9.35
CA ASN A 131 -6.51 6.07 -8.90
C ASN A 131 -7.38 4.90 -9.38
N THR A 132 -7.20 4.45 -10.63
CA THR A 132 -7.89 3.27 -11.16
C THR A 132 -7.52 2.00 -10.40
N ALA A 133 -6.23 1.81 -10.09
CA ALA A 133 -5.78 0.67 -9.30
C ALA A 133 -6.33 0.68 -7.86
N LEU A 134 -6.50 1.87 -7.26
CA LEU A 134 -7.12 2.01 -5.94
C LEU A 134 -8.57 1.53 -5.92
N LEU A 135 -9.37 1.75 -6.97
CA LEU A 135 -10.76 1.26 -7.05
C LEU A 135 -10.87 -0.27 -6.98
N SER A 136 -9.82 -0.98 -7.38
CA SER A 136 -9.79 -2.44 -7.44
C SER A 136 -8.98 -3.09 -6.31
N HIS A 137 -8.37 -2.29 -5.44
CA HIS A 137 -7.49 -2.77 -4.39
C HIS A 137 -8.02 -2.37 -3.02
N PRO A 138 -7.90 -3.23 -1.98
CA PRO A 138 -8.24 -2.90 -0.60
C PRO A 138 -7.61 -1.61 -0.02
N ILE A 139 -6.64 -1.00 -0.70
CA ILE A 139 -6.02 0.27 -0.27
C ILE A 139 -6.94 1.45 -0.59
N GLY A 140 -7.78 1.35 -1.63
CA GLY A 140 -8.74 2.38 -2.03
C GLY A 140 -10.17 2.09 -1.59
N ASP A 141 -10.42 0.90 -1.05
CA ASP A 141 -11.67 0.56 -0.39
C ASP A 141 -11.54 0.93 1.09
N ASP A 142 -12.39 1.86 1.52
CA ASP A 142 -12.42 2.42 2.88
C ASP A 142 -12.70 1.37 3.96
N LYS A 143 -13.14 0.17 3.56
CA LYS A 143 -13.53 -0.93 4.44
C LYS A 143 -12.58 -2.12 4.49
N SER A 144 -11.77 -2.38 3.45
CA SER A 144 -11.09 -3.68 3.31
C SER A 144 -9.57 -3.68 3.54
N GLY A 145 -8.95 -2.52 3.74
CA GLY A 145 -7.53 -2.38 4.08
C GLY A 145 -7.25 -1.95 5.52
N HIS A 146 -8.21 -2.11 6.43
CA HIS A 146 -8.08 -1.73 7.82
C HIS A 146 -8.41 -2.92 8.73
N PRO A 147 -7.80 -3.01 9.93
CA PRO A 147 -8.18 -4.01 10.91
C PRO A 147 -9.68 -3.91 11.19
N VAL A 148 -10.34 -5.06 11.18
CA VAL A 148 -11.76 -5.19 11.53
C VAL A 148 -11.90 -5.46 13.03
N ASP A 149 -13.04 -5.06 13.59
CA ASP A 149 -13.42 -5.26 14.98
C ASP A 149 -12.55 -4.48 15.96
N THR A 150 -12.34 -3.19 15.68
CA THR A 150 -11.64 -2.26 16.59
C THR A 150 -12.58 -1.18 17.14
N CYS A 151 -12.15 -0.44 18.18
CA CYS A 151 -12.94 0.67 18.72
C CYS A 151 -13.28 1.75 17.68
N ILE A 152 -12.50 1.88 16.61
CA ILE A 152 -12.81 2.84 15.53
C ILE A 152 -14.05 2.42 14.74
N ASP A 153 -14.37 1.13 14.67
CA ASP A 153 -15.59 0.63 14.01
C ASP A 153 -16.87 1.02 14.74
N GLU A 154 -16.78 1.44 16.00
CA GLU A 154 -17.91 1.93 16.80
C GLU A 154 -18.20 3.44 16.58
N SER A 155 -17.38 4.10 15.77
CA SER A 155 -17.64 5.46 15.29
C SER A 155 -18.94 5.54 14.47
N PRO A 156 -19.67 6.68 14.47
CA PRO A 156 -20.84 6.88 13.61
C PRO A 156 -20.53 6.72 12.11
N MET A 157 -19.29 7.03 11.71
CA MET A 157 -18.83 6.91 10.32
C MET A 157 -17.42 6.29 10.30
N PRO A 158 -17.29 4.94 10.42
CA PRO A 158 -16.00 4.28 10.56
C PRO A 158 -15.04 4.60 9.41
N SER A 159 -15.48 4.42 8.16
CA SER A 159 -14.69 4.73 6.96
C SER A 159 -14.12 6.16 6.96
N LEU A 160 -14.97 7.15 7.24
CA LEU A 160 -14.55 8.55 7.24
C LEU A 160 -13.61 8.84 8.41
N THR A 161 -13.85 8.22 9.57
CA THR A 161 -12.99 8.33 10.74
C THR A 161 -11.59 7.80 10.44
N ARG A 162 -11.49 6.63 9.81
CA ARG A 162 -10.24 6.03 9.32
C ARG A 162 -9.53 6.96 8.33
N TYR A 163 -10.27 7.52 7.37
CA TYR A 163 -9.72 8.48 6.41
C TYR A 163 -9.15 9.73 7.08
N VAL A 164 -9.85 10.30 8.07
CA VAL A 164 -9.39 11.47 8.84
C VAL A 164 -8.11 11.15 9.60
N ILE A 165 -8.02 9.99 10.24
CA ILE A 165 -6.82 9.54 10.97
C ILE A 165 -5.63 9.44 10.01
N VAL A 166 -5.81 8.80 8.85
CA VAL A 166 -4.74 8.68 7.84
C VAL A 166 -4.27 10.06 7.37
N CYS A 167 -5.19 10.98 7.09
CA CYS A 167 -4.86 12.34 6.68
C CYS A 167 -4.10 13.10 7.76
N PHE A 168 -4.53 12.99 9.02
CA PHE A 168 -3.88 13.63 10.16
C PHE A 168 -2.45 13.10 10.37
N ILE A 169 -2.28 11.78 10.45
CA ILE A 169 -0.96 11.16 10.63
C ILE A 169 -0.02 11.51 9.47
N ARG A 170 -0.53 11.51 8.22
CA ARG A 170 0.28 11.90 7.05
C ARG A 170 0.74 13.35 7.17
N GLY A 171 -0.14 14.24 7.62
CA GLY A 171 0.18 15.63 7.91
C GLY A 171 1.24 15.77 9.00
N LEU A 172 1.15 14.99 10.08
CA LEU A 172 2.17 14.96 11.13
C LEU A 172 3.53 14.51 10.59
N CYS A 173 3.58 13.45 9.77
CA CYS A 173 4.82 12.99 9.15
C CYS A 173 5.47 14.08 8.29
N LEU A 174 4.65 14.88 7.59
CA LEU A 174 5.14 16.02 6.81
C LEU A 174 5.68 17.13 7.71
N GLN A 175 4.99 17.46 8.80
CA GLN A 175 5.38 18.50 9.76
C GLN A 175 6.71 18.22 10.46
N GLU A 176 7.07 16.95 10.66
CA GLU A 176 8.36 16.55 11.26
C GLU A 176 9.58 17.12 10.50
N PHE A 177 9.44 17.55 9.24
CA PHE A 177 10.54 18.16 8.47
C PHE A 177 10.81 19.64 8.78
N PHE A 178 9.83 20.40 9.28
CA PHE A 178 9.93 21.87 9.38
C PHE A 178 9.39 22.44 10.69
N VAL A 179 9.40 21.63 11.76
CA VAL A 179 8.99 22.06 13.10
C VAL A 179 10.16 22.73 13.85
N ARG A 180 9.88 23.84 14.54
CA ARG A 180 10.86 24.53 15.40
C ARG A 180 11.09 23.80 16.72
N ASP A 181 10.01 23.29 17.32
CA ASP A 181 10.02 22.51 18.56
C ASP A 181 9.67 21.05 18.24
N PRO A 182 10.61 20.10 18.37
CA PRO A 182 10.41 18.71 18.00
C PRO A 182 9.37 17.98 18.86
N SER A 183 8.91 18.56 19.98
CA SER A 183 7.86 17.96 20.82
C SER A 183 6.44 18.21 20.30
N ILE A 184 6.24 19.22 19.44
CA ILE A 184 4.90 19.62 18.96
C ILE A 184 4.18 18.50 18.19
N PRO A 185 4.82 17.74 17.28
CA PRO A 185 4.13 16.65 16.58
C PRO A 185 3.65 15.55 17.52
N ASP A 186 4.39 15.26 18.59
CA ASP A 186 3.98 14.29 19.62
C ASP A 186 2.82 14.83 20.48
N GLN A 187 2.87 16.10 20.89
CA GLN A 187 1.75 16.74 21.60
C GLN A 187 0.47 16.79 20.75
N ALA A 188 0.60 17.14 19.47
CA ALA A 188 -0.52 17.16 18.54
C ALA A 188 -1.11 15.74 18.35
N PHE A 189 -0.26 14.73 18.30
CA PHE A 189 -0.69 13.33 18.25
C PHE A 189 -1.49 12.93 19.50
N GLU A 190 -0.98 13.22 20.70
CA GLU A 190 -1.67 12.94 21.95
C GLU A 190 -3.04 13.65 22.03
N HIS A 191 -3.07 14.93 21.66
CA HIS A 191 -4.33 15.69 21.64
C HIS A 191 -5.34 15.12 20.64
N PHE A 192 -4.88 14.63 19.48
CA PHE A 192 -5.75 13.99 18.50
C PHE A 192 -6.34 12.68 19.03
N ILE A 193 -5.57 11.86 19.77
CA ILE A 193 -6.08 10.65 20.43
C ILE A 193 -7.19 10.99 21.42
N GLU A 194 -7.03 12.04 22.22
CA GLU A 194 -8.05 12.48 23.19
C GLU A 194 -9.36 12.90 22.50
N ILE A 195 -9.25 13.71 21.44
CA ILE A 195 -10.41 14.14 20.63
C ILE A 195 -11.13 12.93 20.03
N LEU A 196 -10.38 12.01 19.42
CA LEU A 196 -10.93 10.84 18.74
C LEU A 196 -11.59 9.87 19.73
N SER A 197 -10.96 9.62 20.87
CA SER A 197 -11.52 8.76 21.92
C SER A 197 -12.83 9.33 22.44
N THR A 198 -12.86 10.63 22.74
CA THR A 198 -14.09 11.33 23.19
C THR A 198 -15.20 11.27 22.14
N TYR A 199 -14.86 11.39 20.85
CA TYR A 199 -15.82 11.31 19.76
C TYR A 199 -16.48 9.93 19.67
N ILE A 200 -15.67 8.86 19.80
CA ILE A 200 -16.15 7.47 19.75
C ILE A 200 -16.98 7.13 21.01
N GLU A 201 -16.51 7.50 22.19
CA GLU A 201 -17.23 7.26 23.46
C GLU A 201 -18.61 7.94 23.49
N ARG A 202 -18.71 9.17 22.98
CA ARG A 202 -20.00 9.88 22.87
C ARG A 202 -20.96 9.21 21.90
N SER A 203 -20.43 8.64 20.80
CA SER A 203 -21.24 7.87 19.85
C SER A 203 -21.87 6.65 20.52
N LEU A 204 -21.07 5.91 21.30
CA LEU A 204 -21.53 4.74 22.05
C LEU A 204 -22.61 5.09 23.08
N ALA A 205 -22.39 6.16 23.85
CA ALA A 205 -23.34 6.63 24.85
C ALA A 205 -24.68 7.09 24.24
N ALA A 206 -24.70 7.56 22.98
CA ALA A 206 -25.91 7.97 22.28
C ALA A 206 -26.69 6.80 21.65
N GLN A 207 -26.09 5.61 21.57
CA GLN A 207 -26.70 4.39 21.02
C GLN A 207 -27.32 3.49 22.10
N THR A 208 -27.10 3.79 23.39
CA THR A 208 -27.63 3.07 24.56
C THR A 208 -28.87 3.76 25.12
#